data_AF-A0A1Q8IKQ7-F1
#
_entry.id   AF-A0A1Q8IKQ7-F1
#
_cell.length_a   1.000
_cell.length_b   1.000
_cell.length_c   1.000
_cell.angle_alpha   90.00
_cell.angle_beta   90.00
_cell.angle_gamma   90.00
#
_symmetry.space_group_name_H-M   'P 1'
#
loop_
_entity.id
_entity.type
_entity.pdbx_description
1 polymer ?
#
loop_
_entity_poly.entity_id
_entity_poly.type
_entity_poly.pdbx_seq_one_letter_code
_entity_poly.pdbx_strand_id
1 'polypeptide(L)'
;MKTLPDAGLPSGVYHLADAAKAAKNVHPQTFGGQVLHVDKDNVYQLSGKGIVQHDRGLFAKEPVVGQCYEVSYRRGVGTVKGEISQSEGAKLESRRAQTM
;
A
#
# COMPACT_ATOMS: atom_id res chain seq x y z
N MET A 1 -17.13 12.73 15.67
CA MET A 1 -16.75 12.88 14.25
C MET A 1 -15.27 12.56 14.13
N LYS A 2 -14.87 11.53 13.36
CA LYS A 2 -13.47 11.30 13.02
C LYS A 2 -13.17 12.17 11.80
N THR A 3 -12.48 13.29 12.00
CA THR A 3 -12.02 14.13 10.90
C THR A 3 -10.90 13.40 10.17
N LEU A 4 -11.22 12.82 9.02
CA LEU A 4 -10.21 12.40 8.06
C LEU A 4 -9.57 13.67 7.49
N PRO A 5 -8.23 13.81 7.45
CA PRO A 5 -7.57 14.92 6.77
C PRO A 5 -7.82 14.85 5.26
N ASP A 6 -7.53 15.94 4.57
CA ASP A 6 -7.79 16.33 3.16
C ASP A 6 -7.78 15.23 2.06
N ALA A 7 -7.14 14.08 2.31
CA ALA A 7 -7.01 12.95 1.37
C ALA A 7 -7.69 11.64 1.83
N GLY A 8 -8.48 11.66 2.92
CA GLY A 8 -9.17 10.47 3.43
C GLY A 8 -8.28 9.49 4.20
N LEU A 9 -7.07 9.90 4.60
CA LEU A 9 -6.13 9.07 5.36
C LEU A 9 -6.52 8.99 6.85
N PRO A 10 -6.27 7.87 7.54
CA PRO A 10 -6.41 7.80 8.99
C PRO A 10 -5.42 8.76 9.68
N SER A 11 -5.87 9.41 10.75
CA SER A 11 -4.97 10.20 11.60
C SER A 11 -4.02 9.29 12.38
N GLY A 12 -2.73 9.62 12.38
CA GLY A 12 -1.72 8.85 13.08
C GLY A 12 -0.30 9.26 12.69
N VAL A 13 0.67 8.80 13.47
CA VAL A 13 2.11 8.92 13.16
C VAL A 13 2.59 7.55 12.68
N TYR A 14 3.22 7.56 11.51
CA TYR A 14 3.63 6.36 10.79
C TYR A 14 5.13 6.43 10.51
N HIS A 15 5.91 5.59 11.19
CA HIS A 15 7.37 5.55 11.02
C HIS A 15 7.73 4.79 9.74
N LEU A 16 8.27 5.50 8.73
CA LEU A 16 8.66 4.89 7.44
C LEU A 16 9.76 3.82 7.59
N ALA A 17 10.57 3.90 8.65
CA ALA A 17 11.60 2.91 8.97
C ALA A 17 11.02 1.52 9.31
N ASP A 18 9.78 1.48 9.81
CA ASP A 18 9.10 0.23 10.17
C ASP A 18 8.35 -0.40 8.99
N ALA A 19 8.45 0.19 7.80
CA ALA A 19 7.74 -0.30 6.63
C ALA A 19 8.23 -1.69 6.20
N ALA A 20 7.28 -2.61 6.02
CA ALA A 20 7.57 -3.95 5.52
C ALA A 20 7.91 -3.88 4.03
N LYS A 21 9.08 -4.39 3.65
CA LYS A 21 9.51 -4.44 2.24
C LYS A 21 8.76 -5.55 1.49
N ALA A 22 7.83 -5.19 0.61
CA ALA A 22 7.01 -6.16 -0.12
C ALA A 22 7.84 -7.14 -0.96
N ALA A 23 8.92 -6.67 -1.58
CA ALA A 23 9.79 -7.47 -2.44
C ALA A 23 10.56 -8.59 -1.70
N LYS A 24 10.68 -8.54 -0.37
CA LYS A 24 11.42 -9.56 0.40
C LYS A 24 10.65 -10.87 0.57
N ASN A 25 9.35 -10.89 0.27
CA ASN A 25 8.54 -12.10 0.42
C ASN A 25 8.55 -12.96 -0.84
N VAL A 26 8.80 -14.26 -0.64
CA VAL A 26 8.83 -15.27 -1.71
C VAL A 26 7.41 -15.67 -2.15
N HIS A 27 6.47 -15.66 -1.20
CA HIS A 27 5.07 -16.03 -1.43
C HIS A 27 4.31 -14.93 -2.18
N PRO A 28 3.34 -15.29 -3.04
CA PRO A 28 2.48 -14.31 -3.69
C PRO A 28 1.75 -13.45 -2.65
N GLN A 29 1.83 -12.13 -2.79
CA GLN A 29 1.17 -11.18 -1.91
C GLN A 29 0.50 -10.10 -2.73
N THR A 30 -0.70 -9.70 -2.31
CA THR A 30 -1.40 -8.56 -2.89
C THR A 30 -1.66 -7.56 -1.77
N PHE A 31 -1.36 -6.31 -2.07
CA PHE A 31 -1.50 -5.16 -1.18
C PHE A 31 -2.55 -4.22 -1.79
N GLY A 32 -3.56 -3.85 -1.02
CA GLY A 32 -4.65 -3.00 -1.50
C GLY A 32 -4.97 -1.90 -0.49
N GLY A 33 -4.66 -0.65 -0.77
CA GLY A 33 -4.72 0.36 0.29
C GLY A 33 -4.18 1.71 -0.13
N GLN A 34 -4.40 2.70 0.74
CA GLN A 34 -4.08 4.09 0.46
C GLN A 34 -2.57 4.33 0.47
N VAL A 35 -2.09 5.12 -0.47
CA VAL A 35 -0.72 5.62 -0.47
C VAL A 35 -0.58 6.66 0.64
N LEU A 36 0.35 6.42 1.55
CA LEU A 36 0.67 7.29 2.67
C LEU A 36 1.69 8.34 2.29
N HIS A 37 2.74 7.92 1.57
CA HIS A 37 3.86 8.77 1.22
C HIS A 37 4.57 8.23 -0.03
N VAL A 38 5.20 9.14 -0.78
CA VAL A 38 6.01 8.82 -1.96
C VAL A 38 7.31 9.59 -1.83
N ASP A 39 8.43 8.88 -1.91
CA ASP A 39 9.75 9.48 -2.05
C ASP A 39 10.32 9.21 -3.46
N LYS A 40 11.61 9.51 -3.68
CA LYS A 40 12.26 9.33 -5.00
C LYS A 40 12.34 7.88 -5.45
N ASP A 41 12.51 6.96 -4.51
CA ASP A 41 12.82 5.55 -4.76
C ASP A 41 11.68 4.61 -4.31
N ASN A 42 10.79 5.07 -3.44
CA ASN A 42 9.82 4.25 -2.72
C ASN A 42 8.42 4.85 -2.68
N VAL A 43 7.45 3.95 -2.64
CA VAL A 43 6.04 4.25 -2.37
C VAL A 43 5.63 3.53 -1.10
N TYR A 44 5.07 4.27 -0.15
CA TYR A 44 4.61 3.77 1.13
C TYR A 44 3.09 3.66 1.14
N GLN A 45 2.59 2.46 1.40
CA GLN A 45 1.17 2.14 1.35
C GLN A 45 0.69 1.67 2.72
N LEU A 46 -0.47 2.15 3.15
CA LEU A 46 -1.13 1.66 4.35
C LEU A 46 -1.63 0.23 4.13
N SER A 47 -1.40 -0.59 5.13
CA SER A 47 -1.81 -1.98 5.18
C SER A 47 -2.32 -2.32 6.58
N GLY A 48 -3.15 -3.35 6.71
CA GLY A 48 -3.71 -3.75 8.01
C GLY A 48 -2.68 -4.07 9.10
N LYS A 49 -1.41 -4.33 8.74
CA LYS A 49 -0.30 -4.58 9.68
C LYS A 49 0.66 -3.38 9.87
N GLY A 50 0.34 -2.21 9.32
CA GLY A 50 1.19 -1.02 9.37
C GLY A 50 1.41 -0.41 7.99
N ILE A 51 2.67 -0.27 7.58
CA ILE A 51 3.06 0.34 6.30
C ILE A 51 3.82 -0.68 5.47
N VAL A 52 3.59 -0.68 4.17
CA VAL A 52 4.33 -1.50 3.22
C VAL A 52 5.10 -0.58 2.28
N GLN A 53 6.35 -0.93 2.03
CA GLN A 53 7.24 -0.26 1.10
C GLN A 53 7.24 -1.00 -0.24
N HIS A 54 7.02 -0.24 -1.31
CA HIS A 54 7.11 -0.66 -2.69
C HIS A 54 8.18 0.15 -3.41
N ASP A 55 8.75 -0.44 -4.47
CA ASP A 55 9.66 0.26 -5.37
C ASP A 55 8.88 1.27 -6.23
N ARG A 56 9.39 2.51 -6.32
CA ARG A 56 8.75 3.60 -7.07
C ARG A 56 8.75 3.35 -8.59
N GLY A 57 9.73 2.60 -9.09
CA GLY A 57 9.85 2.21 -10.49
C GLY A 57 8.76 1.25 -10.97
N LEU A 58 8.01 0.62 -10.05
CA LEU A 58 6.83 -0.16 -10.39
C LEU A 58 5.65 0.69 -10.89
N PHE A 59 5.65 1.99 -10.58
CA PHE A 59 4.55 2.90 -10.89
C PHE A 59 4.89 3.73 -12.12
N ALA A 60 4.11 3.56 -13.19
CA ALA A 60 4.30 4.29 -14.45
C ALA A 60 4.20 5.82 -14.28
N LYS A 61 3.36 6.28 -13.34
CA LYS A 61 3.22 7.68 -12.94
C LYS A 61 3.35 7.79 -11.42
N GLU A 62 3.58 9.00 -10.93
CA GLU A 62 3.59 9.22 -9.48
C GLU A 62 2.22 8.89 -8.88
N PRO A 63 2.16 7.97 -7.89
CA PRO A 63 0.90 7.66 -7.24
C PRO A 63 0.45 8.80 -6.34
N VAL A 64 -0.85 8.99 -6.25
CA VAL A 64 -1.45 10.09 -5.49
C VAL A 64 -1.60 9.68 -4.02
N VAL A 65 -1.07 10.50 -3.11
CA VAL A 65 -1.23 10.31 -1.66
C VAL A 65 -2.72 10.36 -1.29
N GLY A 66 -3.18 9.38 -0.52
CA GLY A 66 -4.58 9.18 -0.13
C GLY A 66 -5.38 8.27 -1.08
N GLN A 67 -4.93 8.07 -2.32
CA GLN A 67 -5.59 7.13 -3.25
C GLN A 67 -5.18 5.69 -2.97
N CYS A 68 -6.12 4.78 -3.18
CA CYS A 68 -5.88 3.35 -3.05
C CYS A 68 -5.30 2.75 -4.32
N TYR A 69 -4.27 1.93 -4.17
CA TYR A 69 -3.70 1.16 -5.27
C TYR A 69 -3.65 -0.32 -4.93
N GLU A 70 -3.77 -1.16 -5.96
CA GLU A 70 -3.47 -2.59 -5.86
C GLU A 70 -2.06 -2.86 -6.41
N VAL A 71 -1.21 -3.42 -5.54
CA VAL A 71 0.14 -3.87 -5.91
C VAL A 71 0.27 -5.35 -5.58
N SER A 72 0.61 -6.16 -6.58
CA SER A 72 0.86 -7.59 -6.39
C SER A 72 2.35 -7.88 -6.47
N TYR A 73 2.80 -8.86 -5.70
CA TYR A 73 4.15 -9.38 -5.72
C TYR A 73 4.11 -10.88 -5.95
N ARG A 74 5.00 -11.38 -6.81
CA ARG A 74 5.26 -12.81 -7.00
C ARG A 74 6.77 -13.03 -7.07
N ARG A 75 7.31 -13.84 -6.17
CA ARG A 75 8.75 -14.16 -6.10
C ARG A 75 9.63 -12.89 -6.11
N GLY A 76 9.23 -11.88 -5.33
CA GLY A 76 9.93 -10.59 -5.24
C GLY A 76 9.69 -9.61 -6.39
N VAL A 77 9.01 -10.01 -7.47
CA VAL A 77 8.67 -9.12 -8.58
C VAL A 77 7.32 -8.45 -8.31
N GLY A 78 7.32 -7.12 -8.22
CA GLY A 78 6.13 -6.31 -8.02
C GLY A 78 5.42 -5.95 -9.33
N THR A 79 4.11 -5.74 -9.28
CA THR A 79 3.31 -5.24 -10.39
C THR A 79 2.17 -4.39 -9.85
N VAL A 80 2.06 -3.15 -10.32
CA VAL A 80 0.93 -2.28 -9.99
C VAL A 80 -0.23 -2.63 -10.93
N LYS A 81 -1.36 -3.08 -10.38
CA LYS A 81 -2.55 -3.36 -11.19
C LYS A 81 -3.34 -2.10 -11.53
N GLY A 82 -3.29 -1.10 -10.65
CA GLY A 82 -3.94 0.18 -10.87
C GLY A 82 -4.48 0.79 -9.60
N GLU A 83 -5.16 1.92 -9.79
CA GLU A 83 -5.95 2.58 -8.76
C GLU A 83 -7.24 1.79 -8.52
N ILE A 84 -7.62 1.67 -7.26
CA ILE A 84 -8.82 0.95 -6.82
C ILE A 84 -9.62 1.84 -5.86
N SER A 85 -10.90 1.52 -5.64
CA SER A 85 -11.68 2.23 -4.61
C SER A 85 -11.19 1.89 -3.20
N GLN A 86 -11.47 2.77 -2.23
CA GLN A 86 -11.18 2.49 -0.81
C GLN A 86 -11.86 1.20 -0.32
N SER A 87 -13.07 0.91 -0.81
CA SER A 87 -13.81 -0.30 -0.47
C SER A 87 -13.12 -1.58 -0.99
N GLU A 88 -12.50 -1.51 -2.16
CA GLU A 88 -11.75 -2.62 -2.75
C GLU A 88 -10.42 -2.85 -2.04
N GLY A 89 -9.72 -1.75 -1.69
CA GLY A 89 -8.51 -1.83 -0.87
C GLY A 89 -8.79 -2.51 0.47
N ALA A 90 -9.83 -2.07 1.18
CA ALA A 90 -10.24 -2.68 2.43
C ALA A 90 -10.57 -4.18 2.28
N LYS A 91 -11.23 -4.59 1.18
CA LYS A 91 -11.51 -6.00 0.89
C LYS A 91 -10.24 -6.80 0.63
N LEU A 92 -9.29 -6.27 -0.15
CA LEU A 92 -8.01 -6.93 -0.45
C LEU A 92 -7.19 -7.15 0.83
N GLU A 93 -7.13 -6.15 1.70
CA GLU A 93 -6.43 -6.27 2.99
C GLU A 93 -7.13 -7.25 3.92
N SER A 94 -8.47 -7.24 3.97
CA SER A 94 -9.24 -8.18 4.78
C SER A 94 -9.04 -9.63 4.33
N ARG A 95 -9.00 -9.88 3.01
CA ARG A 95 -8.67 -11.20 2.45
C ARG A 95 -7.25 -11.62 2.79
N ARG A 96 -6.29 -10.69 2.73
CA ARG A 96 -4.90 -10.96 3.10
C ARG A 96 -4.75 -11.31 4.58
N ALA A 97 -5.53 -10.68 5.45
CA ALA A 97 -5.55 -10.99 6.88
C ALA A 97 -6.15 -12.37 7.19
N GLN A 98 -7.10 -12.87 6.39
CA GLN A 98 -7.73 -14.19 6.55
C GLN A 98 -6.92 -15.36 5.98
N THR A 99 -5.93 -15.11 5.13
CA THR A 99 -5.14 -16.16 4.44
C THR A 99 -3.81 -16.45 5.15
N MET A 100 -3.62 -15.95 6.38
CA MET A 100 -2.49 -16.30 7.27
C MET A 100 -2.99 -17.06 8.48
#